data_AF-A0A924R5J3-F1
#
_entry.id   AF-A0A924R5J3-F1
#
_cell.length_a   1.000
_cell.length_b   1.000
_cell.length_c   1.000
_cell.angle_alpha   90.00
_cell.angle_beta   90.00
_cell.angle_gamma   90.00
#
_symmetry.space_group_name_H-M   'P 1'
#
loop_
_entity.id
_entity.type
_entity.pdbx_description
1 polymer ?
#
loop_
_entity_poly.entity_id
_entity_poly.type
_entity_poly.pdbx_seq_one_letter_code
_entity_poly.pdbx_strand_id
1 'polypeptide(L)'
;MNRIVVVGGGPVGLAFAICAAQLIRNAEIIVLERAPEATRSIGEAAGQVFDHRVYALSPQSVALLENSGVWSRLPSARITSVEEMCVSSDADAADVVVDVAEFATHRLPSIHFSRGMALAHIVEHR
;
A
#
# COMPACT_ATOMS: atom_id res chain seq x y z
N MET A 1 23.17 0.88 25.34
CA MET A 1 22.88 0.85 23.88
C MET A 1 21.69 -0.07 23.71
N ASN A 2 20.58 0.43 23.16
CA ASN A 2 19.36 -0.37 23.04
C ASN A 2 19.38 -1.09 21.70
N ARG A 3 19.52 -2.41 21.70
CA ARG A 3 19.49 -3.20 20.47
C ARG A 3 18.07 -3.66 20.20
N ILE A 4 17.60 -3.41 18.98
CA ILE A 4 16.28 -3.83 18.50
C ILE A 4 16.50 -4.71 17.29
N VAL A 5 16.03 -5.95 17.36
CA VAL A 5 16.07 -6.90 16.24
C VAL A 5 14.68 -6.99 15.64
N VAL A 6 14.57 -6.65 14.37
CA VAL A 6 13.34 -6.74 13.56
C VAL A 6 13.45 -7.98 12.70
N VAL A 7 12.58 -8.97 12.94
CA VAL A 7 12.54 -10.21 12.15
C VAL A 7 11.49 -10.05 11.06
N GLY A 8 11.95 -9.91 9.82
CA GLY A 8 11.14 -9.66 8.62
C GLY A 8 11.41 -8.26 8.02
N GLY A 9 11.94 -8.23 6.81
CA GLY A 9 12.17 -7.07 5.95
C GLY A 9 10.99 -6.74 5.02
N GLY A 10 9.77 -7.07 5.42
CA GLY A 10 8.55 -6.64 4.73
C GLY A 10 8.21 -5.17 5.02
N PRO A 11 7.14 -4.61 4.41
CA PRO A 11 6.77 -3.21 4.54
C PRO A 11 6.62 -2.74 6.00
N VAL A 12 5.98 -3.55 6.84
CA VAL A 12 5.76 -3.22 8.26
C VAL A 12 7.07 -3.23 9.05
N GLY A 13 7.90 -4.27 8.85
CA GLY A 13 9.18 -4.41 9.56
C GLY A 13 10.15 -3.28 9.21
N LEU A 14 10.27 -2.95 7.92
CA LEU A 14 11.10 -1.84 7.46
C LEU A 14 10.56 -0.48 7.92
N ALA A 15 9.25 -0.25 7.85
CA ALA A 15 8.65 0.97 8.38
C ALA A 15 8.94 1.14 9.87
N PHE A 16 8.77 0.07 10.66
CA PHE A 16 9.13 0.07 12.08
C PHE A 16 10.62 0.33 12.28
N ALA A 17 11.51 -0.34 11.55
CA ALA A 17 12.95 -0.17 11.67
C ALA A 17 13.37 1.29 11.42
N ILE A 18 12.83 1.93 10.39
CA ILE A 18 13.09 3.34 10.05
C ILE A 18 12.58 4.25 11.17
N CYS A 19 11.32 4.10 11.59
CA CYS A 19 10.75 4.93 12.65
C CYS A 19 11.49 4.75 13.99
N ALA A 20 11.85 3.52 14.34
CA ALA A 20 12.61 3.21 15.56
C ALA A 20 14.00 3.85 15.53
N ALA A 21 14.70 3.78 14.38
CA ALA A 21 16.00 4.43 14.20
C ALA A 21 15.92 5.96 14.35
N GLN A 22 14.82 6.58 13.92
CA GLN A 22 14.61 8.03 14.00
C GLN A 22 14.19 8.49 15.40
N LEU A 23 13.34 7.72 16.10
CA LEU A 23 12.70 8.14 17.35
C LEU A 23 13.48 7.72 18.60
N ILE A 24 14.22 6.61 18.56
CA ILE A 24 14.89 6.04 19.73
C ILE A 24 16.37 6.40 19.70
N ARG A 25 16.78 7.35 20.57
CA ARG A 25 18.18 7.76 20.69
C ARG A 25 19.07 6.58 21.12
N ASN A 26 20.24 6.45 20.49
CA ASN A 26 21.24 5.42 20.77
C ASN A 26 20.73 3.98 20.60
N ALA A 27 19.77 3.78 19.70
CA ALA A 27 19.32 2.46 19.30
C ALA A 27 20.17 1.89 18.15
N GLU A 28 20.52 0.61 18.27
CA GLU A 28 21.09 -0.18 17.20
C GLU A 28 19.95 -1.05 16.62
N ILE A 29 19.56 -0.79 15.37
CA ILE A 29 18.49 -1.51 14.70
C ILE A 29 19.11 -2.56 13.77
N ILE A 30 18.71 -3.82 13.95
CA ILE A 30 19.14 -4.95 13.11
C ILE A 30 17.91 -5.55 12.45
N VAL A 31 17.90 -5.67 11.12
CA VAL A 31 16.83 -6.33 10.37
C VAL A 31 17.31 -7.70 9.93
N LEU A 32 16.55 -8.75 10.28
CA LEU A 32 16.78 -10.11 9.85
C LEU A 32 15.72 -10.49 8.83
N GLU A 33 16.11 -10.75 7.58
CA GLU A 33 15.20 -11.15 6.50
C GLU A 33 15.71 -12.46 5.87
N ARG A 34 14.77 -13.31 5.41
CA ARG A 34 15.07 -14.60 4.79
C ARG A 34 15.54 -14.44 3.35
N ALA A 35 14.99 -13.46 2.62
CA ALA A 35 15.34 -13.24 1.21
C ALA A 35 16.70 -12.52 1.06
N PRO A 36 17.57 -12.96 0.12
CA PRO A 36 18.84 -12.29 -0.13
C PRO A 36 18.65 -10.86 -0.65
N GLU A 37 19.64 -10.00 -0.37
CA GLU A 37 19.60 -8.53 -0.48
C GLU A 37 19.47 -7.97 -1.92
N ALA A 38 19.28 -8.79 -2.96
CA ALA A 38 19.17 -8.28 -4.33
C ALA A 38 18.30 -9.19 -5.23
N THR A 39 17.00 -8.87 -5.36
CA THR A 39 16.25 -8.94 -6.64
C THR A 39 14.95 -8.12 -6.56
N ARG A 40 15.03 -6.83 -6.24
CA ARG A 40 13.97 -5.87 -6.60
C ARG A 40 14.66 -4.69 -7.22
N SER A 41 14.99 -4.83 -8.50
CA SER A 41 15.48 -3.76 -9.33
C SER A 41 14.53 -2.58 -9.16
N ILE A 42 14.96 -1.56 -8.41
CA ILE A 42 14.32 -0.25 -8.46
C ILE A 42 14.68 0.28 -9.84
N GLY A 43 13.87 -0.07 -10.84
CA GLY A 43 14.15 0.21 -12.24
C GLY A 43 14.82 -0.96 -12.95
N GLU A 44 14.47 -1.10 -14.22
CA GLU A 44 15.05 -2.02 -15.22
C GLU A 44 14.38 -3.41 -15.33
N ALA A 45 13.30 -3.40 -16.13
CA ALA A 45 13.01 -4.37 -17.17
C ALA A 45 12.87 -5.87 -16.77
N ALA A 46 11.86 -6.20 -15.97
CA ALA A 46 11.11 -7.43 -16.20
C ALA A 46 9.82 -7.02 -16.94
N GLY A 47 9.84 -7.06 -18.27
CA GLY A 47 8.85 -6.41 -19.12
C GLY A 47 7.40 -6.74 -18.76
N GLN A 48 6.50 -5.76 -18.82
CA GLN A 48 5.03 -5.88 -18.87
C GLN A 48 4.32 -6.91 -17.95
N VAL A 49 5.00 -7.53 -16.99
CA VAL A 49 4.36 -8.44 -16.03
C VAL A 49 3.85 -7.56 -14.90
N PHE A 50 2.53 -7.45 -14.84
CA PHE A 50 1.83 -6.86 -13.71
C PHE A 50 2.17 -7.65 -12.44
N ASP A 51 2.82 -7.00 -11.46
CA ASP A 51 2.99 -7.60 -10.13
C ASP A 51 1.68 -7.40 -9.35
N HIS A 52 0.97 -8.51 -9.10
CA HIS A 52 -0.30 -8.50 -8.36
C HIS A 52 -0.16 -8.08 -6.89
N ARG A 53 1.07 -7.96 -6.38
CA ARG A 53 1.30 -7.47 -5.02
C ARG A 53 1.10 -5.96 -5.01
N VAL A 54 -0.09 -5.55 -4.62
CA VAL A 54 -0.44 -4.15 -4.40
C VAL A 54 -0.93 -3.94 -2.98
N TYR A 55 -0.70 -2.75 -2.43
CA TYR A 55 -1.24 -2.35 -1.13
C TYR A 55 -2.22 -1.21 -1.31
N ALA A 56 -3.41 -1.33 -0.74
CA ALA A 56 -4.30 -0.20 -0.51
C ALA A 56 -3.89 0.49 0.79
N LEU A 57 -3.08 1.54 0.67
CA LEU A 57 -2.62 2.32 1.82
C LEU A 57 -3.68 3.34 2.22
N SER A 58 -4.08 3.32 3.49
CA SER A 58 -4.95 4.35 4.04
C SER A 58 -4.22 5.70 4.13
N PRO A 59 -4.95 6.82 4.29
CA PRO A 59 -4.33 8.12 4.50
C PRO A 59 -3.37 8.15 5.70
N GLN A 60 -3.67 7.43 6.79
CA GLN A 60 -2.78 7.34 7.95
C GLN A 60 -1.49 6.56 7.64
N SER A 61 -1.57 5.49 6.84
CA SER A 61 -0.38 4.77 6.39
C SER A 61 0.50 5.65 5.48
N VAL A 62 -0.12 6.44 4.59
CA VAL A 62 0.60 7.43 3.76
C VAL A 62 1.29 8.47 4.65
N ALA A 63 0.59 9.03 5.62
CA ALA A 63 1.17 10.01 6.56
C ALA A 63 2.36 9.43 7.36
N LEU A 64 2.32 8.15 7.75
CA LEU A 64 3.46 7.48 8.37
C LEU A 64 4.66 7.37 7.41
N LEU A 65 4.41 7.02 6.16
CA LEU A 65 5.47 6.93 5.13
C LEU A 65 6.03 8.31 4.75
N GLU A 66 5.22 9.36 4.80
CA GLU A 66 5.66 10.75 4.62
C GLU A 66 6.56 11.19 5.78
N ASN A 67 6.11 10.98 7.02
CA ASN A 67 6.86 11.34 8.23
C ASN A 67 8.19 10.59 8.35
N SER A 68 8.25 9.36 7.84
CA SER A 68 9.50 8.58 7.78
C SER A 68 10.41 8.94 6.59
N GLY A 69 9.95 9.80 5.67
CA GLY A 69 10.68 10.24 4.48
C GLY A 69 10.73 9.20 3.34
N VAL A 70 9.90 8.16 3.41
CA VAL A 70 9.83 7.08 2.42
C VAL A 70 8.91 7.44 1.26
N TRP A 71 7.77 8.09 1.55
CA TRP A 71 6.72 8.35 0.55
C TRP A 71 7.22 9.09 -0.68
N SER A 72 8.00 10.15 -0.47
CA SER A 72 8.58 10.98 -1.54
C SER A 72 9.63 10.26 -2.41
N ARG A 73 10.10 9.08 -1.97
CA ARG A 73 11.08 8.26 -2.71
C ARG A 73 10.40 7.21 -3.60
N LEU A 74 9.09 7.01 -3.47
CA LEU A 74 8.35 6.09 -4.31
C LEU A 74 8.14 6.71 -5.71
N PRO A 75 8.39 5.96 -6.80
CA PRO A 75 8.05 6.41 -8.15
C PRO A 75 6.56 6.71 -8.26
N SER A 76 6.20 7.91 -8.74
CA SER A 76 4.80 8.32 -8.90
C SER A 76 4.01 7.37 -9.80
N ALA A 77 4.66 6.75 -10.79
CA ALA A 77 4.07 5.73 -11.66
C ALA A 77 3.58 4.46 -10.93
N ARG A 78 3.98 4.24 -9.67
CA ARG A 78 3.55 3.11 -8.83
C ARG A 78 2.40 3.46 -7.89
N ILE A 79 1.96 4.71 -7.88
CA ILE A 79 0.96 5.23 -6.93
C ILE A 79 -0.29 5.60 -7.71
N THR A 80 -1.42 5.02 -7.34
CA THR A 80 -2.74 5.38 -7.89
C THR A 80 -3.67 5.78 -6.77
N SER A 81 -4.27 6.97 -6.88
CA SER A 81 -5.26 7.46 -5.91
C SER A 81 -6.61 6.77 -6.09
N VAL A 82 -7.27 6.43 -4.98
CA VAL A 82 -8.64 5.95 -4.95
C VAL A 82 -9.51 7.06 -4.38
N GLU A 83 -10.27 7.74 -5.24
CA GLU A 83 -11.13 8.86 -4.83
C GLU A 83 -12.52 8.41 -4.36
N GLU A 84 -12.97 7.25 -4.85
CA GLU A 84 -14.30 6.71 -4.58
C GLU A 84 -14.23 5.19 -4.33
N MET A 85 -15.07 4.72 -3.41
CA MET A 85 -15.22 3.29 -3.11
C MET A 85 -16.70 2.96 -3.02
N CYS A 86 -17.09 1.89 -3.72
CA CYS A 86 -18.43 1.31 -3.65
C CYS A 86 -18.33 -0.12 -3.13
N VAL A 87 -19.12 -0.44 -2.11
CA VAL A 87 -19.22 -1.81 -1.57
C VAL A 87 -20.65 -2.29 -1.77
N SER A 88 -20.82 -3.35 -2.55
CA SER A 88 -22.10 -4.03 -2.78
C SER A 88 -22.14 -5.38 -2.07
N SER A 89 -23.35 -5.84 -1.73
CA SER A 89 -23.59 -7.20 -1.24
C SER A 89 -24.14 -8.07 -2.36
N ASP A 90 -23.64 -9.31 -2.48
CA ASP A 90 -24.14 -10.35 -3.40
C ASP A 90 -25.45 -11.01 -2.92
N ALA A 91 -26.19 -10.38 -2.01
CA ALA A 91 -27.52 -10.85 -1.63
C ALA A 91 -28.49 -10.68 -2.83
N ASP A 92 -28.61 -11.76 -3.60
CA ASP A 92 -29.49 -12.02 -4.76
C ASP A 92 -29.15 -11.31 -6.09
N ALA A 93 -27.97 -11.53 -6.66
CA ALA A 93 -27.73 -11.18 -8.07
C ALA A 93 -27.12 -12.33 -8.87
N ALA A 94 -27.95 -12.94 -9.72
CA ALA A 94 -27.50 -13.73 -10.86
C ALA A 94 -26.57 -12.88 -11.75
N ASP A 95 -25.38 -13.40 -12.06
CA ASP A 95 -24.38 -12.90 -13.01
C ASP A 95 -24.69 -11.54 -13.67
N VAL A 96 -24.19 -10.44 -13.09
CA VAL A 96 -24.10 -9.16 -13.79
C VAL A 96 -22.66 -8.66 -13.73
N VAL A 97 -22.00 -8.63 -14.88
CA VAL A 97 -20.75 -7.91 -15.10
C VAL A 97 -21.09 -6.43 -15.18
N VAL A 98 -20.65 -5.63 -14.21
CA VAL A 98 -20.95 -4.19 -14.13
C VAL A 98 -19.73 -3.37 -14.54
N ASP A 99 -19.89 -2.55 -15.58
CA ASP A 99 -18.97 -1.47 -15.94
C ASP A 99 -19.01 -0.35 -14.88
N VAL A 100 -17.87 0.26 -14.58
CA VAL A 100 -17.70 1.31 -13.56
C VAL A 100 -18.62 2.52 -13.83
N ALA A 101 -18.98 2.78 -15.08
CA ALA A 101 -19.93 3.83 -15.44
C ALA A 101 -21.41 3.48 -15.14
N GLU A 102 -21.77 2.19 -15.07
CA GLU A 102 -23.15 1.72 -14.92
C GLU A 102 -23.56 1.38 -13.48
N PHE A 103 -22.62 1.41 -12.52
CA PHE A 103 -22.87 1.10 -11.11
C PHE A 103 -23.98 1.96 -10.48
N ALA A 104 -24.23 3.15 -11.02
CA ALA A 104 -25.28 4.05 -10.54
C ALA A 104 -26.72 3.58 -10.86
N THR A 105 -26.90 2.58 -11.74
CA THR A 105 -28.22 2.27 -12.34
C THR A 105 -28.84 0.96 -11.86
N HIS A 106 -28.10 0.07 -11.20
CA HIS A 106 -28.65 -1.18 -10.64
C HIS A 106 -28.57 -1.17 -9.11
N ARG A 107 -29.76 -1.24 -8.48
CA ARG A 107 -29.98 -1.17 -7.02
C ARG A 107 -29.52 -2.45 -6.30
N LEU A 108 -28.24 -2.75 -6.32
CA LEU A 108 -27.67 -3.50 -5.21
C LEU A 108 -27.63 -2.56 -3.98
N PRO A 109 -27.92 -3.05 -2.77
CA PRO A 109 -27.65 -2.26 -1.57
C PRO A 109 -26.15 -1.96 -1.52
N SER A 110 -25.79 -0.71 -1.79
CA SER A 110 -24.40 -0.24 -1.88
C SER A 110 -24.10 0.83 -0.84
N ILE A 111 -22.88 0.82 -0.32
CA ILE A 111 -22.33 1.91 0.49
C ILE A 111 -21.32 2.66 -0.37
N HIS A 112 -21.57 3.95 -0.60
CA HIS A 112 -20.69 4.85 -1.34
C HIS A 112 -19.87 5.70 -0.37
N PHE A 113 -18.55 5.66 -0.53
CA PHE A 113 -17.63 6.54 0.19
C PHE A 113 -17.02 7.53 -0.81
N SER A 114 -17.15 8.83 -0.53
CA SER A 114 -16.44 9.91 -1.21
C SER A 114 -16.17 11.04 -0.20
N ARG A 115 -14.99 11.66 -0.25
CA ARG A 115 -14.57 12.68 0.73
C ARG A 115 -13.89 13.92 0.15
N GLY A 116 -13.81 14.06 -1.17
CA GLY A 116 -13.05 15.15 -1.81
C GLY A 116 -11.53 15.10 -1.57
N MET A 117 -11.05 13.96 -1.07
CA MET A 117 -9.65 13.58 -0.93
C MET A 117 -9.53 12.06 -1.12
N ALA A 118 -8.34 11.60 -1.49
CA ALA A 118 -8.03 10.18 -1.67
C ALA A 118 -8.44 9.35 -0.44
N LEU A 119 -9.29 8.36 -0.65
CA LEU A 119 -9.70 7.38 0.35
C LEU A 119 -8.59 6.37 0.66
N ALA A 120 -7.76 6.08 -0.34
CA ALA A 120 -6.58 5.24 -0.25
C ALA A 120 -5.62 5.53 -1.41
N HIS A 121 -4.41 5.01 -1.31
CA HIS A 121 -3.47 4.94 -2.43
C HIS A 121 -3.12 3.48 -2.69
N ILE A 122 -3.34 3.02 -3.93
CA ILE A 122 -2.84 1.73 -4.40
C ILE A 122 -1.37 1.91 -4.74
N VAL A 123 -0.51 1.13 -4.08
CA VAL A 123 0.94 1.13 -4.31
C VAL A 123 1.40 -0.25 -4.76
N GLU A 124 2.01 -0.30 -5.94
CA GLU A 124 2.58 -1.54 -6.48
C GLU A 124 3.86 -1.94 -5.73
N HIS A 125 4.03 -3.23 -5.45
CA HIS A 125 5.17 -3.82 -4.72
C HIS A 125 6.24 -4.38 -5.70
N ARG A 126 6.79 -3.53 -6.56
CA ARG A 126 7.93 -3.87 -7.42
C ARG A 126 9.27 -3.57 -6.75
#